data_AF-A0A512D3G3-F1
#
_entry.id   AF-A0A512D3G3-F1
#
_cell.length_a   1.000
_cell.length_b   1.000
_cell.length_c   1.000
_cell.angle_alpha   90.00
_cell.angle_beta   90.00
_cell.angle_gamma   90.00
#
_symmetry.space_group_name_H-M   'P 1'
#
loop_
_entity.id
_entity.type
_entity.pdbx_description
1 polymer ?
#
loop_
_entity_poly.entity_id
_entity_poly.type
_entity_poly.pdbx_seq_one_letter_code
_entity_poly.pdbx_strand_id
1 'polypeptide(L)'
;MEIAIGLLAIAATVLGGSWLADRFDLPAPLVLIVVGILGSYLPFVPEVALSPDVVLLGILPPLLYAAAIQTSLVDFRNNRAVILSLSVGLVLFTALGVALFLRWALDLDFGVAFAIGAVVAPPDAVAATAVGRRIGLPRRLVSILEGESLVNDATALVSLRTALAAAGLASGLASNGVTFGGVVVDFAWASVGGAAIGFVVALLVSVLRRHFSTEPAFDTVLSFMVPFAAYVPAEELHASGVIAVVTAGLVLGHKSPRTQTGASRLSERINWTSIQFLLENAVFLLIGLQVFYVLDRVRTSTLSAGQITLAAVGTLVAVLVLRPLWVVPFRLISTRVLRNEAQAPWTHTVVLSWAGMRGVVTLAAALLLPQNTPHRDVLVLIAVVVTIGTLLIQGTTLPALARRLGVRGPDPREDALQAATVLQAATRSGLDVLDRLDDLDEATREILRSRSEDRLNQMWERLGPQSGDADETPSARYRRARMQMLQAERDEVLRLRDEGRADHVVLRVVLSSLDLEETMLDRLDDQESRLAESEMLPVDTIEAPCEHLQDAESCAAPRTPDGCEECLRDGTSWVHLRLCLQCGHVGCCDSSEMKHATAHFHETQHPVMRSIEPGEAWRWCFVDEVVG
;
A
#
# COMPACT_ATOMS: atom_id res chain seq x y z
N MET A 1 32.85 14.97 5.56
CA MET A 1 33.31 13.58 5.46
C MET A 1 32.54 12.68 6.42
N GLU A 2 32.45 13.00 7.72
CA GLU A 2 31.68 12.21 8.70
C GLU A 2 30.21 12.01 8.35
N ILE A 3 29.49 13.07 7.92
CA ILE A 3 28.09 12.97 7.49
C ILE A 3 27.94 11.99 6.30
N ALA A 4 28.83 12.08 5.31
CA ALA A 4 28.79 11.21 4.14
C ALA A 4 29.05 9.74 4.51
N ILE A 5 29.99 9.48 5.42
CA ILE A 5 30.27 8.14 5.95
C ILE A 5 29.07 7.62 6.73
N GLY A 6 28.43 8.45 7.56
CA GLY A 6 27.23 8.09 8.30
C GLY A 6 26.06 7.73 7.40
N LEU A 7 25.78 8.54 6.38
CA LEU A 7 24.72 8.26 5.40
C LEU A 7 25.01 6.97 4.61
N LEU A 8 26.26 6.76 4.19
CA LEU A 8 26.67 5.54 3.51
C LEU A 8 26.51 4.30 4.41
N ALA A 9 26.92 4.40 5.68
CA ALA A 9 26.79 3.32 6.64
C ALA A 9 25.32 2.97 6.92
N ILE A 10 24.45 3.98 7.06
CA ILE A 10 23.00 3.79 7.20
C ILE A 10 22.45 3.08 5.97
N ALA A 11 22.73 3.57 4.76
CA ALA A 11 22.23 2.97 3.52
C ALA A 11 22.72 1.52 3.35
N ALA A 12 24.01 1.26 3.60
CA ALA A 12 24.58 -0.09 3.53
C ALA A 12 23.96 -1.03 4.58
N THR A 13 23.71 -0.54 5.80
CA THR A 13 23.07 -1.32 6.87
C THR A 13 21.60 -1.61 6.54
N VAL A 14 20.89 -0.65 5.96
CA VAL A 14 19.51 -0.83 5.49
C VAL A 14 19.45 -1.91 4.40
N LEU A 15 20.35 -1.84 3.41
CA LEU A 15 20.42 -2.85 2.34
C LEU A 15 20.76 -4.24 2.90
N GLY A 16 21.80 -4.34 3.73
CA GLY A 16 22.22 -5.61 4.33
C GLY A 16 21.15 -6.20 5.27
N GLY A 17 20.49 -5.35 6.07
CA GLY A 17 19.42 -5.77 6.97
C GLY A 17 18.16 -6.19 6.23
N SER A 18 17.81 -5.53 5.12
CA SER A 18 16.68 -5.92 4.27
C SER A 18 16.94 -7.24 3.56
N TRP A 19 18.14 -7.43 3.00
CA TRP A 19 18.57 -8.71 2.43
C TRP A 19 18.49 -9.84 3.46
N LEU A 20 18.92 -9.58 4.70
CA LEU A 20 18.83 -10.54 5.80
C LEU A 20 17.37 -10.86 6.14
N ALA A 21 16.50 -9.85 6.13
CA ALA A 21 15.07 -9.99 6.41
C ALA A 21 14.38 -10.89 5.37
N ASP A 22 14.66 -10.67 4.09
CA ASP A 22 14.15 -11.51 3.00
C ASP A 22 14.63 -12.96 3.14
N ARG A 23 15.89 -13.17 3.52
CA ARG A 23 16.47 -14.51 3.71
C ARG A 23 15.80 -15.32 4.82
N PHE A 24 15.24 -14.65 5.84
CA PHE A 24 14.58 -15.27 6.99
C PHE A 24 13.06 -15.15 6.98
N ASP A 25 12.48 -14.66 5.89
CA ASP A 25 11.04 -14.46 5.77
C ASP A 25 10.48 -13.49 6.84
N LEU A 26 11.26 -12.46 7.21
CA LEU A 26 10.89 -11.46 8.22
C LEU A 26 10.67 -10.06 7.59
N PRO A 27 9.79 -9.23 8.16
CA PRO A 27 9.70 -7.81 7.82
C PRO A 27 11.01 -7.05 8.11
N ALA A 28 11.52 -6.30 7.12
CA ALA A 28 12.76 -5.52 7.25
C ALA A 28 12.76 -4.53 8.44
N PRO A 29 11.67 -3.80 8.76
CA PRO A 29 11.60 -2.95 9.95
C PRO A 29 11.96 -3.66 11.28
N LEU A 30 11.53 -4.91 11.45
CA LEU A 30 11.80 -5.70 12.66
C LEU A 30 13.29 -6.02 12.78
N VAL A 31 13.89 -6.47 11.67
CA VAL A 31 15.31 -6.82 11.62
C VAL A 31 16.17 -5.59 11.84
N LEU A 32 15.83 -4.46 11.22
CA LEU A 32 16.61 -3.22 11.33
C LEU A 32 16.54 -2.59 12.72
N ILE A 33 15.40 -2.69 13.42
CA ILE A 33 15.34 -2.30 14.84
C ILE A 33 16.28 -3.17 15.66
N VAL A 34 16.26 -4.48 15.49
CA VAL A 34 17.12 -5.40 16.26
C VAL A 34 18.60 -5.13 15.95
N VAL A 35 18.95 -4.95 14.67
CA VAL A 35 20.31 -4.58 14.24
C VAL A 35 20.72 -3.24 14.85
N GLY A 36 19.83 -2.24 14.86
CA GLY A 36 20.08 -0.94 15.49
C GLY A 36 20.30 -1.05 17.00
N ILE A 37 19.47 -1.84 17.70
CA ILE A 37 19.63 -2.09 19.14
C ILE A 37 20.99 -2.73 19.41
N LEU A 38 21.33 -3.81 18.71
CA LEU A 38 22.62 -4.48 18.89
C LEU A 38 23.79 -3.55 18.54
N GLY A 39 23.65 -2.77 17.47
CA GLY A 39 24.60 -1.76 17.05
C GLY A 39 24.81 -0.64 18.08
N SER A 40 23.77 -0.27 18.82
CA SER A 40 23.84 0.79 19.83
C SER A 40 24.78 0.48 21.00
N TYR A 41 25.07 -0.80 21.26
CA TYR A 41 26.01 -1.24 22.29
C TYR A 41 27.46 -1.34 21.79
N LEU A 42 27.72 -1.15 20.50
CA LEU A 42 29.06 -1.27 19.92
C LEU A 42 29.84 0.04 20.11
N PRO A 43 31.06 0.01 20.69
CA PRO A 43 31.79 1.21 21.07
C PRO A 43 32.31 2.05 19.90
N PHE A 44 32.34 1.47 18.69
CA PHE A 44 32.77 2.15 17.47
C PHE A 44 31.61 2.81 16.69
N VAL A 45 30.35 2.57 17.11
CA VAL A 45 29.18 3.20 16.49
C VAL A 45 28.93 4.54 17.21
N PRO A 46 29.02 5.69 16.50
CA PRO A 46 28.85 6.99 17.12
C PRO A 46 27.39 7.24 17.55
N GLU A 47 27.19 8.16 18.49
CA GLU A 47 25.85 8.61 18.89
C GLU A 47 25.18 9.33 17.71
N VAL A 48 24.12 8.73 17.16
CA VAL A 48 23.31 9.36 16.12
C VAL A 48 22.14 10.08 16.78
N ALA A 49 22.36 11.34 17.15
CA ALA A 49 21.31 12.20 17.68
C ALA A 49 20.36 12.64 16.54
N LEU A 50 19.11 12.14 16.56
CA LEU A 50 18.06 12.68 15.71
C LEU A 50 17.62 14.03 16.28
N SER A 51 17.86 15.12 15.56
CA SER A 51 17.25 16.40 15.91
C SER A 51 15.76 16.37 15.52
N PRO A 52 14.89 17.06 16.29
CA PRO A 52 13.48 17.21 15.93
C PRO A 52 13.27 17.74 14.51
N ASP A 53 14.13 18.69 14.08
CA ASP A 53 14.04 19.31 12.76
C ASP A 53 14.32 18.31 11.63
N VAL A 54 15.30 17.43 11.79
CA VAL A 54 15.59 16.39 10.79
C VAL A 54 14.39 15.46 10.62
N VAL A 55 13.70 15.12 11.71
CA VAL A 55 12.55 14.22 11.62
C VAL A 55 11.31 14.94 11.07
N LEU A 56 10.98 16.12 11.60
CA LEU A 56 9.77 16.86 11.23
C LEU A 56 9.83 17.49 9.84
N LEU A 57 10.99 18.01 9.43
CA LEU A 57 11.16 18.64 8.12
C LEU A 57 11.78 17.68 7.12
N GLY A 58 12.78 16.90 7.52
CA GLY A 58 13.53 16.04 6.60
C GLY A 58 12.83 14.73 6.24
N ILE A 59 12.24 14.04 7.23
CA ILE A 59 11.79 12.65 7.06
C ILE A 59 10.26 12.56 6.92
N LEU A 60 9.52 13.24 7.79
CA LEU A 60 8.07 13.11 7.90
C LEU A 60 7.33 13.56 6.62
N PRO A 61 7.59 14.74 6.03
CA PRO A 61 6.82 15.21 4.88
C PRO A 61 6.99 14.30 3.64
N PRO A 62 8.21 13.86 3.26
CA PRO A 62 8.40 12.89 2.19
C PRO A 62 7.68 11.56 2.44
N LEU A 63 7.74 11.00 3.66
CA LEU A 63 7.07 9.73 3.98
C LEU A 63 5.54 9.85 3.87
N LEU A 64 4.96 10.93 4.42
CA LEU A 64 3.54 11.20 4.34
C LEU A 64 3.08 11.38 2.89
N TYR A 65 3.86 12.09 2.08
CA TYR A 65 3.54 12.27 0.66
C TYR A 65 3.64 10.96 -0.12
N ALA A 66 4.69 10.16 0.11
CA ALA A 66 4.87 8.86 -0.51
C ALA A 66 3.71 7.90 -0.21
N ALA A 67 3.20 7.91 1.02
CA ALA A 67 2.01 7.15 1.41
C ALA A 67 0.73 7.74 0.78
N ALA A 68 0.54 9.06 0.84
CA ALA A 68 -0.67 9.73 0.36
C ALA A 68 -0.86 9.61 -1.15
N ILE A 69 0.21 9.75 -1.95
CA ILE A 69 0.12 9.69 -3.43
C ILE A 69 -0.27 8.29 -3.95
N GLN A 70 0.02 7.25 -3.17
CA GLN A 70 -0.34 5.87 -3.49
C GLN A 70 -1.73 5.47 -2.96
N THR A 71 -2.30 6.26 -2.05
CA THR A 71 -3.58 5.97 -1.42
C THR A 71 -4.75 6.34 -2.34
N SER A 72 -5.70 5.41 -2.49
CA SER A 72 -6.93 5.63 -3.26
C SER A 72 -7.89 6.58 -2.54
N LEU A 73 -8.13 7.74 -3.14
CA LEU A 73 -9.11 8.72 -2.62
C LEU A 73 -10.53 8.14 -2.56
N VAL A 74 -10.86 7.21 -3.46
CA VAL A 74 -12.19 6.56 -3.49
C VAL A 74 -12.34 5.63 -2.29
N ASP A 75 -11.33 4.81 -2.00
CA ASP A 75 -11.36 3.89 -0.86
C ASP A 75 -11.32 4.62 0.48
N PHE A 76 -10.56 5.71 0.56
CA PHE A 76 -10.57 6.63 1.70
C PHE A 76 -11.98 7.18 1.94
N ARG A 77 -12.65 7.67 0.90
CA ARG A 77 -14.03 8.19 0.99
C ARG A 77 -15.02 7.11 1.43
N ASN A 78 -14.91 5.91 0.86
CA ASN A 78 -15.80 4.78 1.16
C ASN A 78 -15.64 4.31 2.62
N ASN A 79 -14.44 4.46 3.20
CA ASN A 79 -14.15 4.05 4.59
C ASN A 79 -14.00 5.24 5.57
N ARG A 80 -14.41 6.46 5.17
CA ARG A 80 -14.18 7.71 5.93
C ARG A 80 -14.61 7.65 7.40
N ALA A 81 -15.73 7.00 7.71
CA ALA A 81 -16.25 6.93 9.07
C ALA A 81 -15.35 6.07 9.97
N VAL A 82 -14.81 4.97 9.44
CA VAL A 82 -13.86 4.10 10.16
C VAL A 82 -12.52 4.81 10.29
N ILE A 83 -12.00 5.37 9.19
CA ILE A 83 -10.72 6.08 9.20
C ILE A 83 -10.75 7.25 10.19
N LEU A 84 -11.75 8.12 10.15
CA LEU A 84 -11.85 9.25 11.10
C LEU A 84 -12.00 8.79 12.56
N SER A 85 -12.72 7.69 12.79
CA SER A 85 -12.83 7.10 14.13
C SER A 85 -11.49 6.59 14.66
N LEU A 86 -10.64 6.01 13.80
CA LEU A 86 -9.32 5.53 14.18
C LEU A 86 -8.29 6.67 14.25
N SER A 87 -8.28 7.59 13.29
CA SER A 87 -7.29 8.67 13.22
C SER A 87 -7.52 9.78 14.24
N VAL A 88 -8.77 10.07 14.61
CA VAL A 88 -9.09 11.14 15.57
C VAL A 88 -9.58 10.55 16.88
N GLY A 89 -10.65 9.73 16.83
CA GLY A 89 -11.31 9.19 18.01
C GLY A 89 -10.41 8.30 18.86
N LEU A 90 -9.83 7.26 18.25
CA LEU A 90 -8.92 6.33 18.92
C LEU A 90 -7.65 7.04 19.41
N VAL A 91 -7.11 8.01 18.66
CA VAL A 91 -5.92 8.78 19.09
C VAL A 91 -6.21 9.54 20.37
N LEU A 92 -7.29 10.32 20.42
CA LEU A 92 -7.68 11.07 21.62
C LEU A 92 -8.06 10.15 22.79
N PHE A 93 -8.74 9.04 22.51
CA PHE A 93 -9.09 8.03 23.51
C PHE A 93 -7.83 7.38 24.12
N THR A 94 -6.88 7.00 23.28
CA THR A 94 -5.60 6.41 23.71
C THR A 94 -4.79 7.43 24.48
N ALA A 95 -4.73 8.68 24.02
CA ALA A 95 -4.03 9.76 24.70
C ALA A 95 -4.58 10.00 26.10
N LEU A 96 -5.91 10.05 26.24
CA LEU A 96 -6.57 10.19 27.53
C LEU A 96 -6.31 8.98 28.44
N GLY A 97 -6.45 7.76 27.93
CA GLY A 97 -6.22 6.54 28.71
C GLY A 97 -4.78 6.44 29.25
N VAL A 98 -3.80 6.75 28.41
CA VAL A 98 -2.38 6.81 28.80
C VAL A 98 -2.12 7.96 29.77
N ALA A 99 -2.74 9.14 29.58
CA ALA A 99 -2.59 10.28 30.49
C ALA A 99 -3.06 9.95 31.90
N LEU A 100 -4.24 9.31 32.03
CA LEU A 100 -4.79 8.90 33.32
C LEU A 100 -3.88 7.87 34.00
N PHE A 101 -3.34 6.92 33.23
CA PHE A 101 -2.39 5.93 33.76
C PHE A 101 -1.08 6.57 34.23
N LEU A 102 -0.46 7.42 33.42
CA LEU A 102 0.83 8.05 33.75
C LEU A 102 0.72 9.06 34.88
N ARG A 103 -0.41 9.78 34.98
CA ARG A 103 -0.68 10.64 36.13
C ARG A 103 -0.74 9.83 37.42
N TRP A 104 -1.36 8.65 37.39
CA TRP A 104 -1.38 7.76 38.55
C TRP A 104 0.00 7.14 38.84
N ALA A 105 0.75 6.74 37.82
CA ALA A 105 2.02 6.04 37.99
C ALA A 105 3.21 6.94 38.36
N LEU A 106 3.23 8.19 37.87
CA LEU A 106 4.37 9.11 37.96
C LEU A 106 4.01 10.48 38.57
N ASP A 107 2.76 10.70 39.00
CA ASP A 107 2.28 11.99 39.54
C ASP A 107 2.54 13.20 38.63
N LEU A 108 2.39 12.99 37.32
CA LEU A 108 2.59 14.02 36.31
C LEU A 108 1.41 14.99 36.22
N ASP A 109 1.71 16.23 35.82
CA ASP A 109 0.68 17.16 35.36
C ASP A 109 -0.12 16.56 34.19
N PHE A 110 -1.43 16.85 34.15
CA PHE A 110 -2.31 16.27 33.15
C PHE A 110 -1.91 16.66 31.73
N GLY A 111 -1.43 17.88 31.50
CA GLY A 111 -0.98 18.33 30.19
C GLY A 111 0.26 17.56 29.71
N VAL A 112 1.23 17.30 30.59
CA VAL A 112 2.41 16.48 30.26
C VAL A 112 2.04 15.01 30.04
N ALA A 113 1.17 14.46 30.89
CA ALA A 113 0.70 13.08 30.75
C ALA A 113 -0.11 12.88 29.45
N PHE A 114 -0.95 13.84 29.08
CA PHE A 114 -1.71 13.84 27.84
C PHE A 114 -0.84 14.08 26.61
N ALA A 115 0.19 14.93 26.70
CA ALA A 115 1.21 15.08 25.68
C ALA A 115 1.86 13.73 25.34
N ILE A 116 2.27 12.96 26.35
CA ILE A 116 2.84 11.62 26.13
C ILE A 116 1.82 10.63 25.62
N GLY A 117 0.59 10.70 26.12
CA GLY A 117 -0.52 9.93 25.56
C GLY A 117 -0.69 10.19 24.05
N ALA A 118 -0.66 11.46 23.63
CA ALA A 118 -0.77 11.85 22.23
C ALA A 118 0.42 11.36 21.39
N VAL A 119 1.63 11.35 21.96
CA VAL A 119 2.86 10.84 21.31
C VAL A 119 2.78 9.34 21.01
N VAL A 120 2.28 8.53 21.95
CA VAL A 120 2.25 7.05 21.81
C VAL A 120 0.94 6.50 21.22
N ALA A 121 -0.06 7.36 21.05
CA ALA A 121 -1.36 7.00 20.51
C ALA A 121 -1.34 6.58 19.02
N PRO A 122 -0.77 7.35 18.07
CA PRO A 122 -0.88 7.07 16.65
C PRO A 122 -0.10 5.81 16.27
N PRO A 123 -0.73 4.80 15.64
CA PRO A 123 0.00 3.72 14.99
C PRO A 123 0.66 4.18 13.69
N ASP A 124 1.68 3.45 13.28
CA ASP A 124 2.35 3.57 12.00
C ASP A 124 1.77 2.55 11.01
N ALA A 125 1.12 3.05 9.96
CA ALA A 125 0.58 2.17 8.93
C ALA A 125 1.67 1.46 8.15
N VAL A 126 2.87 2.03 8.01
CA VAL A 126 3.84 1.48 7.08
C VAL A 126 4.36 0.14 7.61
N ALA A 127 4.66 0.06 8.91
CA ALA A 127 4.91 -1.21 9.59
C ALA A 127 3.72 -2.19 9.47
N ALA A 128 2.49 -1.71 9.70
CA ALA A 128 1.26 -2.52 9.63
C ALA A 128 0.96 -3.09 8.24
N THR A 129 1.22 -2.29 7.21
CA THR A 129 0.96 -2.62 5.81
C THR A 129 2.09 -3.45 5.22
N ALA A 130 3.35 -3.25 5.65
CA ALA A 130 4.46 -4.13 5.30
C ALA A 130 4.21 -5.57 5.79
N VAL A 131 3.82 -5.73 7.06
CA VAL A 131 3.41 -7.04 7.59
C VAL A 131 2.13 -7.54 6.92
N GLY A 132 1.15 -6.65 6.75
CA GLY A 132 -0.18 -6.97 6.22
C GLY A 132 -0.18 -7.43 4.76
N ARG A 133 0.58 -6.75 3.88
CA ARG A 133 0.72 -7.12 2.46
C ARG A 133 1.44 -8.46 2.32
N ARG A 134 2.45 -8.70 3.15
CA ARG A 134 3.24 -9.95 3.15
C ARG A 134 2.42 -11.18 3.54
N ILE A 135 1.50 -11.05 4.49
CA ILE A 135 0.58 -12.13 4.89
C ILE A 135 -0.70 -12.19 4.04
N GLY A 136 -0.85 -11.27 3.08
CA GLY A 136 -2.03 -11.14 2.24
C GLY A 136 -3.27 -10.76 3.05
N LEU A 137 -3.31 -9.58 3.69
CA LEU A 137 -4.55 -9.06 4.29
C LEU A 137 -5.51 -8.51 3.21
N PRO A 138 -6.84 -8.55 3.44
CA PRO A 138 -7.83 -7.90 2.59
C PRO A 138 -7.48 -6.46 2.23
N ARG A 139 -7.63 -6.09 0.95
CA ARG A 139 -7.35 -4.73 0.41
C ARG A 139 -8.01 -3.65 1.27
N ARG A 140 -9.27 -3.84 1.64
CA ARG A 140 -10.01 -2.92 2.49
C ARG A 140 -9.35 -2.70 3.86
N LEU A 141 -8.80 -3.76 4.49
CA LEU A 141 -8.09 -3.62 5.77
C LEU A 141 -6.78 -2.84 5.57
N VAL A 142 -6.02 -3.15 4.52
CA VAL A 142 -4.80 -2.43 4.17
C VAL A 142 -5.10 -0.94 3.94
N SER A 143 -6.13 -0.61 3.14
CA SER A 143 -6.53 0.78 2.88
C SER A 143 -7.03 1.52 4.14
N ILE A 144 -7.71 0.83 5.06
CA ILE A 144 -8.12 1.42 6.35
C ILE A 144 -6.88 1.71 7.21
N LEU A 145 -5.93 0.78 7.27
CA LEU A 145 -4.68 0.97 8.02
C LEU A 145 -3.86 2.13 7.43
N GLU A 146 -3.65 2.16 6.11
CA GLU A 146 -2.99 3.28 5.42
C GLU A 146 -3.71 4.61 5.71
N GLY A 147 -5.04 4.64 5.56
CA GLY A 147 -5.84 5.83 5.84
C GLY A 147 -5.78 6.28 7.31
N GLU A 148 -5.71 5.36 8.27
CA GLU A 148 -5.56 5.66 9.69
C GLU A 148 -4.29 6.48 9.94
N SER A 149 -3.16 6.04 9.38
CA SER A 149 -1.84 6.67 9.57
C SER A 149 -1.63 7.97 8.82
N LEU A 150 -2.43 8.26 7.80
CA LEU A 150 -2.33 9.54 7.10
C LEU A 150 -2.82 10.70 7.98
N VAL A 151 -3.81 10.47 8.86
CA VAL A 151 -4.47 11.55 9.61
C VAL A 151 -4.14 11.53 11.11
N ASN A 152 -3.73 10.38 11.64
CA ASN A 152 -3.44 10.24 13.08
C ASN A 152 -2.25 11.09 13.54
N ASP A 153 -1.21 11.25 12.71
CA ASP A 153 0.00 12.01 13.02
C ASP A 153 -0.34 13.50 13.22
N ALA A 154 -1.26 14.01 12.41
CA ALA A 154 -1.77 15.36 12.56
C ALA A 154 -2.51 15.51 13.89
N THR A 155 -3.39 14.56 14.20
CA THR A 155 -4.14 14.57 15.46
C THR A 155 -3.20 14.50 16.66
N ALA A 156 -2.17 13.64 16.60
CA ALA A 156 -1.18 13.46 17.64
C ALA A 156 -0.34 14.73 17.87
N LEU A 157 0.21 15.32 16.81
CA LEU A 157 1.05 16.53 16.91
C LEU A 157 0.25 17.76 17.37
N VAL A 158 -0.98 17.94 16.88
CA VAL A 158 -1.85 19.02 17.35
C VAL A 158 -2.20 18.82 18.82
N SER A 159 -2.60 17.59 19.22
CA SER A 159 -2.90 17.25 20.62
C SER A 159 -1.69 17.46 21.53
N LEU A 160 -0.49 17.07 21.10
CA LEU A 160 0.76 17.28 21.82
C LEU A 160 1.03 18.78 22.06
N ARG A 161 0.98 19.61 21.01
CA ARG A 161 1.23 21.05 21.12
C ARG A 161 0.24 21.73 22.05
N THR A 162 -1.06 21.41 21.90
CA THR A 162 -2.10 21.92 22.79
C THR A 162 -1.87 21.50 24.25
N ALA A 163 -1.46 20.26 24.48
CA ALA A 163 -1.23 19.75 25.83
C ALA A 163 -0.01 20.39 26.50
N LEU A 164 1.07 20.62 25.74
CA LEU A 164 2.24 21.36 26.21
C LEU A 164 1.92 22.83 26.49
N ALA A 165 1.06 23.46 25.67
CA ALA A 165 0.57 24.81 25.94
C ALA A 165 -0.28 24.87 27.21
N ALA A 166 -1.20 23.90 27.40
CA ALA A 166 -2.01 23.80 28.62
C ALA A 166 -1.18 23.52 29.88
N ALA A 167 -0.06 22.80 29.75
CA ALA A 167 0.91 22.57 30.84
C ALA A 167 1.80 23.80 31.13
N GLY A 168 1.68 24.90 30.38
CA GLY A 168 2.54 26.07 30.51
C GLY A 168 3.98 25.86 30.04
N LEU A 169 4.23 24.80 29.25
CA LEU A 169 5.54 24.42 28.74
C LEU A 169 5.79 24.89 27.29
N ALA A 170 4.77 25.42 26.61
CA ALA A 170 4.94 25.96 25.27
C ALA A 170 5.67 27.31 25.29
N SER A 171 6.71 27.44 24.47
CA SER A 171 7.41 28.70 24.22
C SER A 171 6.62 29.57 23.23
N GLY A 172 5.73 30.44 23.73
CA GLY A 172 4.94 31.36 22.90
C GLY A 172 3.75 32.03 23.61
N LEU A 173 3.15 33.06 22.98
CA LEU A 173 2.15 34.02 23.51
C LEU A 173 0.80 33.46 24.02
N ALA A 174 0.63 32.14 24.15
CA ALA A 174 -0.62 31.51 24.59
C ALA A 174 -0.65 31.24 26.10
N SER A 175 -0.19 32.20 26.91
CA SER A 175 -0.29 32.16 28.37
C SER A 175 -1.68 32.55 28.91
N ASN A 176 -2.64 32.81 28.02
CA ASN A 176 -4.04 33.03 28.40
C ASN A 176 -4.74 31.67 28.46
N GLY A 177 -5.22 31.29 29.65
CA GLY A 177 -5.72 29.97 30.00
C GLY A 177 -6.41 29.22 28.85
N VAL A 178 -5.88 28.05 28.51
CA VAL A 178 -6.41 27.17 27.48
C VAL A 178 -7.84 26.76 27.86
N THR A 179 -8.83 27.36 27.22
CA THR A 179 -10.23 26.92 27.36
C THR A 179 -10.49 25.76 26.41
N PHE A 180 -11.38 24.83 26.79
CA PHE A 180 -11.80 23.72 25.92
C PHE A 180 -12.29 24.21 24.55
N GLY A 181 -12.98 25.36 24.50
CA GLY A 181 -13.40 25.99 23.25
C GLY A 181 -12.24 26.46 22.37
N GLY A 182 -11.18 27.03 22.97
CA GLY A 182 -9.97 27.42 22.25
C GLY A 182 -9.28 26.23 21.57
N VAL A 183 -9.16 25.10 22.29
CA VAL A 183 -8.58 23.87 21.73
C VAL A 183 -9.34 23.37 20.50
N VAL A 184 -10.67 23.39 20.55
CA VAL A 184 -11.51 22.95 19.42
C VAL A 184 -11.31 23.87 18.22
N VAL A 185 -11.22 25.19 18.44
CA VAL A 185 -10.98 26.17 17.37
C VAL A 185 -9.57 26.01 16.78
N ASP A 186 -8.55 25.85 17.62
CA ASP A 186 -7.17 25.64 17.17
C ASP A 186 -7.04 24.33 16.37
N PHE A 187 -7.69 23.27 16.83
CA PHE A 187 -7.73 21.99 16.11
C PHE A 187 -8.46 22.12 14.77
N ALA A 188 -9.58 22.84 14.75
CA ALA A 188 -10.34 23.09 13.52
C ALA A 188 -9.53 23.96 12.53
N TRP A 189 -8.85 25.00 13.02
CA TRP A 189 -7.95 25.83 12.21
C TRP A 189 -6.78 25.01 11.66
N ALA A 190 -6.13 24.21 12.50
CA ALA A 190 -5.03 23.34 12.10
C ALA A 190 -5.47 22.37 10.99
N SER A 191 -6.65 21.77 11.14
CA SER A 191 -7.17 20.78 10.21
C SER A 191 -7.66 21.39 8.89
N VAL A 192 -8.52 22.41 8.95
CA VAL A 192 -9.10 23.05 7.77
C VAL A 192 -8.06 23.89 7.03
N GLY A 193 -7.23 24.64 7.76
CA GLY A 193 -6.12 25.41 7.20
C GLY A 193 -5.11 24.51 6.50
N GLY A 194 -4.73 23.38 7.11
CA GLY A 194 -3.84 22.40 6.51
C GLY A 194 -4.42 21.84 5.22
N ALA A 195 -5.69 21.39 5.25
CA ALA A 195 -6.37 20.85 4.08
C ALA A 195 -6.49 21.89 2.95
N ALA A 196 -6.80 23.15 3.27
CA ALA A 196 -6.90 24.22 2.29
C ALA A 196 -5.55 24.50 1.61
N ILE A 197 -4.46 24.59 2.38
CA ILE A 197 -3.10 24.81 1.86
C ILE A 197 -2.69 23.63 0.97
N GLY A 198 -2.89 22.40 1.43
CA GLY A 198 -2.60 21.19 0.66
C GLY A 198 -3.37 21.14 -0.67
N PHE A 199 -4.64 21.53 -0.65
CA PHE A 199 -5.46 21.63 -1.86
C PHE A 199 -4.95 22.70 -2.82
N VAL A 200 -4.58 23.88 -2.33
CA VAL A 200 -3.99 24.96 -3.14
C VAL A 200 -2.68 24.48 -3.78
N VAL A 201 -1.79 23.84 -3.03
CA VAL A 201 -0.55 23.27 -3.57
C VAL A 201 -0.85 22.23 -4.65
N ALA A 202 -1.81 21.33 -4.44
CA ALA A 202 -2.21 20.36 -5.45
C ALA A 202 -2.77 21.01 -6.73
N LEU A 203 -3.53 22.11 -6.60
CA LEU A 203 -4.00 22.87 -7.75
C LEU A 203 -2.84 23.51 -8.51
N LEU A 204 -1.92 24.18 -7.82
CA LEU A 204 -0.74 24.80 -8.44
C LEU A 204 0.09 23.76 -9.19
N VAL A 205 0.42 22.64 -8.55
CA VAL A 205 1.17 21.54 -9.17
C VAL A 205 0.41 20.96 -10.37
N SER A 206 -0.92 20.81 -10.28
CA SER A 206 -1.74 20.35 -11.41
C SER A 206 -1.68 21.31 -12.61
N VAL A 207 -1.64 22.62 -12.36
CA VAL A 207 -1.50 23.63 -13.42
C VAL A 207 -0.10 23.60 -14.01
N LEU A 208 0.95 23.53 -13.18
CA LEU A 208 2.33 23.40 -13.65
C LEU A 208 2.48 22.16 -14.54
N ARG A 209 1.92 21.02 -14.11
CA ARG A 209 1.99 19.79 -14.89
C ARG A 209 1.31 19.92 -16.25
N ARG A 210 0.14 20.56 -16.30
CA ARG A 210 -0.57 20.77 -17.56
C ARG A 210 0.17 21.68 -18.55
N HIS A 211 1.04 22.58 -18.08
CA HIS A 211 1.67 23.59 -18.92
C HIS A 211 3.13 23.28 -19.26
N PHE A 212 3.85 22.60 -18.37
CA PHE A 212 5.31 22.39 -18.49
C PHE A 212 5.72 20.91 -18.56
N SER A 213 4.84 19.94 -18.30
CA SER A 213 5.22 18.52 -18.30
C SER A 213 5.41 17.97 -19.71
N THR A 214 6.62 18.12 -20.22
CA THR A 214 7.09 17.43 -21.43
C THR A 214 7.97 16.22 -21.09
N GLU A 215 8.72 16.28 -19.98
CA GLU A 215 9.70 15.26 -19.59
C GLU A 215 9.41 14.61 -18.22
N PRO A 216 9.59 13.29 -18.06
CA PRO A 216 9.41 12.59 -16.78
C PRO A 216 10.27 13.11 -15.62
N ALA A 217 11.46 13.63 -15.93
CA ALA A 217 12.38 14.17 -14.93
C ALA A 217 11.81 15.43 -14.26
N PHE A 218 11.18 16.33 -15.02
CA PHE A 218 10.54 17.53 -14.50
C PHE A 218 9.43 17.18 -13.51
N ASP A 219 8.57 16.25 -13.89
CA ASP A 219 7.48 15.74 -13.04
C ASP A 219 8.00 15.14 -11.73
N THR A 220 9.06 14.34 -11.82
CA THR A 220 9.71 13.72 -10.66
C THR A 220 10.26 14.78 -9.70
N VAL A 221 11.01 15.76 -10.20
CA VAL A 221 11.57 16.85 -9.37
C VAL A 221 10.46 17.70 -8.76
N LEU A 222 9.43 18.04 -9.53
CA LEU A 222 8.26 18.76 -9.02
C LEU A 222 7.60 17.97 -7.90
N SER A 223 7.48 16.64 -8.03
CA SER A 223 6.91 15.77 -7.00
C SER A 223 7.72 15.81 -5.70
N PHE A 224 9.07 15.88 -5.76
CA PHE A 224 9.94 16.00 -4.58
C PHE A 224 9.75 17.32 -3.84
N MET A 225 9.35 18.39 -4.53
CA MET A 225 9.09 19.69 -3.91
C MET A 225 7.75 19.74 -3.16
N VAL A 226 6.73 19.00 -3.63
CA VAL A 226 5.37 19.03 -3.07
C VAL A 226 5.30 18.85 -1.55
N PRO A 227 5.92 17.83 -0.93
CA PRO A 227 5.83 17.64 0.52
C PRO A 227 6.31 18.88 1.30
N PHE A 228 7.41 19.50 0.88
CA PHE A 228 7.94 20.68 1.56
C PHE A 228 7.10 21.93 1.26
N ALA A 229 6.65 22.10 0.01
CA ALA A 229 5.82 23.20 -0.42
C ALA A 229 4.43 23.20 0.25
N ALA A 230 3.92 22.03 0.66
CA ALA A 230 2.71 21.92 1.44
C ALA A 230 2.98 22.06 2.95
N TYR A 231 4.02 21.42 3.47
CA TYR A 231 4.31 21.37 4.90
C TYR A 231 4.75 22.72 5.48
N VAL A 232 5.74 23.37 4.86
CA VAL A 232 6.37 24.57 5.43
C VAL A 232 5.39 25.74 5.56
N PRO A 233 4.64 26.14 4.50
CA PRO A 233 3.69 27.25 4.63
C PRO A 233 2.55 26.96 5.60
N ALA A 234 2.15 25.68 5.74
CA ALA A 234 1.14 25.29 6.70
C ALA A 234 1.62 25.49 8.14
N GLU A 235 2.83 25.04 8.47
CA GLU A 235 3.40 25.22 9.80
C GLU A 235 3.62 26.71 10.15
N GLU A 236 4.08 27.52 9.19
CA GLU A 236 4.24 28.98 9.35
C GLU A 236 2.91 29.71 9.61
N LEU A 237 1.81 29.20 9.06
CA LEU A 237 0.45 29.71 9.28
C LEU A 237 -0.25 29.06 10.50
N HIS A 238 0.50 28.32 11.32
CA HIS A 238 -0.01 27.54 12.45
C HIS A 238 -1.12 26.56 12.06
N ALA A 239 -1.13 26.13 10.80
CA ALA A 239 -1.95 25.05 10.28
C ALA A 239 -1.20 23.70 10.40
N SER A 240 -1.89 22.57 10.20
CA SER A 240 -1.25 21.26 10.23
C SER A 240 -0.49 20.97 8.93
N GLY A 241 0.84 20.96 8.98
CA GLY A 241 1.69 20.58 7.85
C GLY A 241 1.44 19.14 7.38
N VAL A 242 1.18 18.22 8.32
CA VAL A 242 0.81 16.82 8.03
C VAL A 242 -0.44 16.76 7.14
N ILE A 243 -1.54 17.44 7.53
CA ILE A 243 -2.79 17.44 6.75
C ILE A 243 -2.58 18.11 5.39
N ALA A 244 -1.75 19.15 5.30
CA ALA A 244 -1.45 19.80 4.04
C ALA A 244 -0.76 18.84 3.05
N VAL A 245 0.26 18.12 3.50
CA VAL A 245 0.98 17.14 2.67
C VAL A 245 0.06 16.00 2.23
N VAL A 246 -0.72 15.45 3.17
CA VAL A 246 -1.65 14.34 2.89
C VAL A 246 -2.73 14.76 1.90
N THR A 247 -3.30 15.95 2.08
CA THR A 247 -4.31 16.48 1.15
C THR A 247 -3.71 16.70 -0.23
N ALA A 248 -2.49 17.25 -0.30
CA ALA A 248 -1.80 17.45 -1.57
C ALA A 248 -1.54 16.11 -2.29
N GLY A 249 -1.01 15.11 -1.57
CA GLY A 249 -0.71 13.78 -2.08
C GLY A 249 -1.96 13.04 -2.58
N LEU A 250 -3.04 13.01 -1.79
CA LEU A 250 -4.30 12.34 -2.17
C LEU A 250 -4.93 12.97 -3.43
N VAL A 251 -4.95 14.30 -3.52
CA VAL A 251 -5.52 15.01 -4.69
C VAL A 251 -4.68 14.80 -5.94
N LEU A 252 -3.35 14.88 -5.82
CA LEU A 252 -2.43 14.67 -6.94
C LEU A 252 -2.41 13.22 -7.42
N GLY A 253 -2.41 12.25 -6.50
CA GLY A 253 -2.50 10.82 -6.81
C GLY A 253 -3.78 10.51 -7.59
N HIS A 254 -4.93 11.03 -7.16
CA HIS A 254 -6.20 10.84 -7.85
C HIS A 254 -6.25 11.49 -9.25
N LYS A 255 -5.60 12.66 -9.44
CA LYS A 255 -5.57 13.37 -10.73
C LYS A 255 -4.49 12.87 -11.69
N SER A 256 -3.46 12.17 -11.19
CA SER A 256 -2.29 11.72 -11.94
C SER A 256 -2.62 11.04 -13.29
N PRO A 257 -3.64 10.13 -13.40
CA PRO A 257 -3.98 9.51 -14.68
C PRO A 257 -4.38 10.48 -15.80
N ARG A 258 -4.90 11.67 -15.44
CA ARG A 258 -5.36 12.70 -16.38
C ARG A 258 -4.36 13.84 -16.60
N THR A 259 -3.44 14.06 -15.68
CA THR A 259 -2.52 15.20 -15.72
C THR A 259 -1.10 14.83 -16.11
N GLN A 260 -0.75 13.54 -16.14
CA GLN A 260 0.60 13.06 -16.42
C GLN A 260 0.60 12.02 -17.54
N THR A 261 1.73 11.93 -18.25
CA THR A 261 1.97 10.83 -19.19
C THR A 261 2.28 9.53 -18.45
N GLY A 262 2.15 8.38 -19.12
CA GLY A 262 2.47 7.08 -18.51
C GLY A 262 3.93 7.00 -18.01
N ALA A 263 4.87 7.56 -18.77
CA ALA A 263 6.29 7.59 -18.42
C ALA A 263 6.55 8.41 -17.14
N SER A 264 5.94 9.59 -17.01
CA SER A 264 6.07 10.41 -15.79
C SER A 264 5.49 9.71 -14.57
N ARG A 265 4.33 9.06 -14.70
CA ARG A 265 3.72 8.28 -13.59
C ARG A 265 4.59 7.11 -13.16
N LEU A 266 5.21 6.42 -14.11
CA LEU A 266 6.12 5.32 -13.83
C LEU A 266 7.39 5.82 -13.12
N SER A 267 8.00 6.90 -13.63
CA SER A 267 9.18 7.53 -13.02
C SER A 267 8.91 7.96 -11.58
N GLU A 268 7.82 8.70 -11.33
CA GLU A 268 7.46 9.14 -9.98
C GLU A 268 7.26 7.95 -9.03
N ARG A 269 6.53 6.91 -9.47
CA ARG A 269 6.27 5.74 -8.64
C ARG A 269 7.56 5.02 -8.24
N ILE A 270 8.46 4.79 -9.19
CA ILE A 270 9.75 4.12 -8.92
C ILE A 270 10.58 4.94 -7.93
N ASN A 271 10.72 6.25 -8.19
CA ASN A 271 11.52 7.12 -7.33
C ASN A 271 10.96 7.22 -5.90
N TRP A 272 9.65 7.39 -5.75
CA TRP A 272 9.01 7.45 -4.43
C TRP A 272 9.06 6.12 -3.69
N THR A 273 8.94 5.00 -4.39
CA THR A 273 9.12 3.67 -3.78
C THR A 273 10.53 3.51 -3.19
N SER A 274 11.56 3.94 -3.93
CA SER A 274 12.95 3.90 -3.45
C SER A 274 13.19 4.85 -2.27
N ILE A 275 12.66 6.07 -2.32
CA ILE A 275 12.78 7.05 -1.23
C ILE A 275 12.07 6.56 0.02
N GLN A 276 10.83 6.06 -0.13
CA GLN A 276 10.06 5.51 0.98
C GLN A 276 10.79 4.34 1.62
N PHE A 277 11.24 3.37 0.81
CA PHE A 277 12.01 2.23 1.29
C PHE A 277 13.25 2.66 2.09
N LEU A 278 14.04 3.61 1.59
CA LEU A 278 15.23 4.07 2.29
C LEU A 278 14.89 4.81 3.58
N LEU A 279 13.98 5.78 3.54
CA LEU A 279 13.64 6.62 4.69
C LEU A 279 12.99 5.80 5.81
N GLU A 280 12.03 4.95 5.47
CA GLU A 280 11.31 4.12 6.44
C GLU A 280 12.27 3.19 7.19
N ASN A 281 13.06 2.42 6.45
CA ASN A 281 14.00 1.47 7.01
C ASN A 281 15.16 2.16 7.76
N ALA A 282 15.63 3.31 7.26
CA ALA A 282 16.62 4.10 7.97
C ALA A 282 16.09 4.57 9.32
N VAL A 283 14.83 4.99 9.41
CA VAL A 283 14.28 5.41 10.71
C VAL A 283 14.19 4.25 11.68
N PHE A 284 13.73 3.07 11.25
CA PHE A 284 13.69 1.89 12.12
C PHE A 284 15.07 1.52 12.67
N LEU A 285 16.11 1.59 11.83
CA LEU A 285 17.50 1.44 12.27
C LEU A 285 17.90 2.52 13.29
N LEU A 286 17.58 3.78 13.02
CA LEU A 286 17.92 4.92 13.89
C LEU A 286 17.21 4.86 15.25
N ILE A 287 15.95 4.43 15.30
CA ILE A 287 15.23 4.16 16.55
C ILE A 287 15.99 3.12 17.38
N GLY A 288 16.41 2.02 16.76
CA GLY A 288 17.18 0.97 17.43
C GLY A 288 18.51 1.49 17.97
N LEU A 289 19.23 2.29 17.17
CA LEU A 289 20.52 2.88 17.55
C LEU A 289 20.44 3.82 18.77
N GLN A 290 19.26 4.38 19.06
CA GLN A 290 19.07 5.28 20.20
C GLN A 290 18.85 4.56 21.54
N VAL A 291 18.55 3.26 21.53
CA VAL A 291 18.14 2.51 22.74
C VAL A 291 19.18 2.59 23.85
N PHE A 292 20.47 2.36 23.54
CA PHE A 292 21.54 2.45 24.53
C PHE A 292 21.56 3.83 25.22
N TYR A 293 21.56 4.91 24.44
CA TYR A 293 21.67 6.28 24.96
C TYR A 293 20.45 6.68 25.78
N VAL A 294 19.24 6.28 25.37
CA VAL A 294 18.02 6.54 26.13
C VAL A 294 18.04 5.79 27.47
N LEU A 295 18.48 4.54 27.48
CA LEU A 295 18.63 3.77 28.72
C LEU A 295 19.69 4.38 29.63
N ASP A 296 20.81 4.84 29.09
CA ASP A 296 21.90 5.42 29.87
C ASP A 296 21.49 6.75 30.53
N ARG A 297 20.78 7.62 29.80
CA ARG A 297 20.24 8.88 30.36
C ARG A 297 19.23 8.65 31.49
N VAL A 298 18.44 7.59 31.42
CA VAL A 298 17.45 7.28 32.47
C VAL A 298 18.09 6.74 33.75
N ARG A 299 19.30 6.18 33.70
CA ARG A 299 20.00 5.65 34.89
C ARG A 299 20.30 6.72 35.93
N THR A 300 20.41 7.98 35.53
CA THR A 300 20.66 9.12 36.43
C THR A 300 19.37 9.77 36.94
N SER A 301 18.20 9.23 36.57
CA SER A 301 16.91 9.78 37.00
C SER A 301 16.66 9.56 38.50
N THR A 302 15.85 10.44 39.08
CA THR A 302 15.48 10.42 40.51
C THR A 302 14.39 9.39 40.83
N LEU A 303 13.78 8.78 39.82
CA LEU A 303 12.72 7.79 39.98
C LEU A 303 13.30 6.39 40.24
N SER A 304 12.57 5.57 41.00
CA SER A 304 13.00 4.18 41.22
C SER A 304 12.89 3.37 39.92
N ALA A 305 13.78 2.38 39.75
CA ALA A 305 13.73 1.47 38.61
C ALA A 305 12.35 0.78 38.47
N GLY A 306 11.73 0.42 39.59
CA GLY A 306 10.38 -0.16 39.61
C GLY A 306 9.30 0.77 39.06
N GLN A 307 9.33 2.06 39.40
CA GLN A 307 8.40 3.05 38.85
C GLN A 307 8.60 3.27 37.36
N ILE A 308 9.86 3.35 36.90
CA ILE A 308 10.19 3.51 35.48
C ILE A 308 9.68 2.30 34.68
N THR A 309 9.95 1.08 35.16
CA THR A 309 9.47 -0.14 34.51
C THR A 309 7.94 -0.21 34.51
N LEU A 310 7.28 0.13 35.64
CA LEU A 310 5.83 0.18 35.73
C LEU A 310 5.23 1.17 34.72
N ALA A 311 5.80 2.36 34.62
CA ALA A 311 5.35 3.39 33.68
C ALA A 311 5.55 2.96 32.22
N ALA A 312 6.72 2.43 31.86
CA ALA A 312 7.03 2.02 30.49
C ALA A 312 6.22 0.80 30.04
N VAL A 313 6.26 -0.31 30.81
CA VAL A 313 5.52 -1.54 30.48
C VAL A 313 4.02 -1.33 30.63
N GLY A 314 3.58 -0.60 31.66
CA GLY A 314 2.17 -0.30 31.85
C GLY A 314 1.59 0.57 30.73
N THR A 315 2.36 1.53 30.21
CA THR A 315 1.94 2.31 29.03
C THR A 315 1.85 1.43 27.79
N LEU A 316 2.83 0.55 27.55
CA LEU A 316 2.77 -0.43 26.47
C LEU A 316 1.50 -1.29 26.55
N VAL A 317 1.19 -1.85 27.73
CA VAL A 317 -0.03 -2.64 27.95
C VAL A 317 -1.29 -1.80 27.74
N ALA A 318 -1.34 -0.57 28.28
CA ALA A 318 -2.48 0.32 28.10
C ALA A 318 -2.74 0.57 26.61
N VAL A 319 -1.70 0.89 25.85
CA VAL A 319 -1.76 1.15 24.41
C VAL A 319 -2.22 -0.08 23.60
N LEU A 320 -1.82 -1.29 24.03
CA LEU A 320 -2.28 -2.55 23.43
C LEU A 320 -3.75 -2.87 23.74
N VAL A 321 -4.24 -2.51 24.93
CA VAL A 321 -5.60 -2.79 25.39
C VAL A 321 -6.62 -1.75 24.92
N LEU A 322 -6.24 -0.46 24.92
CA LEU A 322 -7.13 0.65 24.56
C LEU A 322 -7.61 0.57 23.10
N ARG A 323 -6.80 0.03 22.18
CA ARG A 323 -7.19 -0.12 20.77
C ARG A 323 -8.35 -1.10 20.58
N PRO A 324 -8.31 -2.37 21.04
CA PRO A 324 -9.48 -3.25 21.04
C PRO A 324 -10.71 -2.68 21.76
N LEU A 325 -10.50 -1.98 22.89
CA LEU A 325 -11.57 -1.33 23.65
C LEU A 325 -12.28 -0.23 22.87
N TRP A 326 -11.63 0.41 21.90
CA TRP A 326 -12.28 1.38 21.00
C TRP A 326 -12.90 0.69 19.78
N VAL A 327 -12.13 -0.16 19.09
CA VAL A 327 -12.49 -0.72 17.78
C VAL A 327 -13.72 -1.62 17.87
N VAL A 328 -13.82 -2.45 18.91
CA VAL A 328 -14.93 -3.41 19.07
C VAL A 328 -16.27 -2.70 19.34
N PRO A 329 -16.39 -1.80 20.33
CA PRO A 329 -17.62 -1.04 20.54
C PRO A 329 -17.97 -0.12 19.37
N PHE A 330 -16.98 0.53 18.74
CA PHE A 330 -17.24 1.40 17.59
C PHE A 330 -17.91 0.64 16.45
N ARG A 331 -17.51 -0.61 16.16
CA ARG A 331 -18.20 -1.45 15.17
C ARG A 331 -19.64 -1.78 15.56
N LEU A 332 -19.89 -2.11 16.83
CA LEU A 332 -21.25 -2.39 17.31
C LEU A 332 -22.16 -1.17 17.17
N ILE A 333 -21.64 0.02 17.43
CA ILE A 333 -22.37 1.28 17.28
C ILE A 333 -22.59 1.59 15.79
N SER A 334 -21.57 1.46 14.95
CA SER A 334 -21.67 1.80 13.53
C SER A 334 -22.64 0.89 12.76
N THR A 335 -22.69 -0.40 13.11
CA THR A 335 -23.64 -1.35 12.52
C THR A 335 -25.09 -1.09 12.95
N ARG A 336 -25.32 -0.83 14.25
CA ARG A 336 -26.67 -0.66 14.79
C ARG A 336 -27.26 0.73 14.56
N VAL A 337 -26.44 1.77 14.67
CA VAL A 337 -26.89 3.17 14.68
C VAL A 337 -26.70 3.82 13.31
N LEU A 338 -25.53 3.66 12.70
CA LEU A 338 -25.25 4.28 11.40
C LEU A 338 -25.82 3.48 10.22
N ARG A 339 -26.37 2.27 10.44
CA ARG A 339 -26.87 1.35 9.39
C ARG A 339 -25.88 1.18 8.24
N ASN A 340 -24.58 1.34 8.50
CA ASN A 340 -23.57 0.95 7.54
C ASN A 340 -23.63 -0.57 7.44
N GLU A 341 -23.88 -1.09 6.24
CA GLU A 341 -23.79 -2.52 5.96
C GLU A 341 -22.38 -3.00 6.28
N ALA A 342 -22.16 -3.50 7.50
CA ALA A 342 -20.91 -4.16 7.85
C ALA A 342 -20.95 -5.57 7.26
N GLN A 343 -20.74 -5.64 5.95
CA GLN A 343 -20.51 -6.89 5.22
C GLN A 343 -19.20 -7.57 5.68
N ALA A 344 -18.33 -6.86 6.41
CA ALA A 344 -17.06 -7.41 6.89
C ALA A 344 -17.24 -8.35 8.12
N PRO A 345 -16.68 -9.57 8.08
CA PRO A 345 -16.68 -10.52 9.21
C PRO A 345 -16.08 -9.93 10.50
N TRP A 346 -16.48 -10.49 11.66
CA TRP A 346 -15.90 -10.12 12.96
C TRP A 346 -14.37 -10.34 13.02
N THR A 347 -13.87 -11.32 12.29
CA THR A 347 -12.44 -11.65 12.21
C THR A 347 -11.61 -10.46 11.68
N HIS A 348 -12.13 -9.71 10.70
CA HIS A 348 -11.48 -8.50 10.18
C HIS A 348 -11.34 -7.42 11.26
N THR A 349 -12.32 -7.32 12.17
CA THR A 349 -12.30 -6.33 13.26
C THR A 349 -11.23 -6.68 14.30
N VAL A 350 -11.10 -7.96 14.62
CA VAL A 350 -10.06 -8.44 15.54
C VAL A 350 -8.67 -8.16 14.97
N VAL A 351 -8.44 -8.50 13.69
CA VAL A 351 -7.18 -8.20 12.99
C VAL A 351 -6.90 -6.70 12.96
N LEU A 352 -7.89 -5.88 12.58
CA LEU A 352 -7.76 -4.41 12.57
C LEU A 352 -7.42 -3.83 13.95
N SER A 353 -8.01 -4.39 15.02
CA SER A 353 -7.72 -3.97 16.39
C SER A 353 -6.32 -4.35 16.85
N TRP A 354 -5.72 -5.41 16.29
CA TRP A 354 -4.38 -5.88 16.66
C TRP A 354 -3.27 -5.30 15.78
N ALA A 355 -3.59 -4.81 14.57
CA ALA A 355 -2.63 -4.29 13.59
C ALA A 355 -2.12 -2.85 13.88
N GLY A 356 -2.05 -2.44 15.15
CA GLY A 356 -1.69 -1.07 15.55
C GLY A 356 -0.23 -0.88 15.94
N MET A 357 0.74 -1.25 15.10
CA MET A 357 2.16 -1.06 15.43
C MET A 357 2.49 0.43 15.52
N ARG A 358 3.34 0.87 16.47
CA ARG A 358 3.80 2.27 16.55
C ARG A 358 5.14 2.40 15.85
N GLY A 359 5.45 3.59 15.36
CA GLY A 359 6.61 3.79 14.50
C GLY A 359 7.32 5.12 14.71
N VAL A 360 7.80 5.67 13.58
CA VAL A 360 8.70 6.82 13.52
C VAL A 360 8.18 8.04 14.27
N VAL A 361 6.91 8.37 14.05
CA VAL A 361 6.32 9.62 14.52
C VAL A 361 6.23 9.67 16.03
N THR A 362 6.04 8.52 16.69
CA THR A 362 6.07 8.42 18.16
C THR A 362 7.40 8.88 18.74
N LEU A 363 8.53 8.45 18.17
CA LEU A 363 9.84 8.92 18.66
C LEU A 363 10.06 10.40 18.32
N ALA A 364 9.73 10.80 17.08
CA ALA A 364 9.85 12.19 16.63
C ALA A 364 9.12 13.17 17.56
N ALA A 365 7.86 12.84 17.86
CA ALA A 365 6.99 13.64 18.70
C ALA A 365 7.47 13.65 20.16
N ALA A 366 8.04 12.55 20.67
CA ALA A 366 8.66 12.52 22.00
C ALA A 366 9.84 13.49 22.11
N LEU A 367 10.59 13.70 21.03
CA LEU A 367 11.72 14.63 21.02
C LEU A 367 11.30 16.12 21.05
N LEU A 368 10.03 16.42 20.73
CA LEU A 368 9.46 17.77 20.83
C LEU A 368 9.19 18.21 22.27
N LEU A 369 9.30 17.31 23.24
CA LEU A 369 9.15 17.66 24.64
C LEU A 369 10.24 18.68 25.05
N PRO A 370 9.85 19.84 25.60
CA PRO A 370 10.77 20.84 26.10
C PRO A 370 11.76 20.27 27.11
N GLN A 371 12.99 20.79 27.14
CA GLN A 371 14.05 20.28 28.02
C GLN A 371 13.73 20.45 29.52
N ASN A 372 12.86 21.40 29.87
CA ASN A 372 12.37 21.64 31.23
C ASN A 372 11.19 20.73 31.62
N THR A 373 10.77 19.78 30.76
CA THR A 373 9.68 18.85 31.06
C THR A 373 10.10 17.90 32.20
N PRO A 374 9.27 17.74 33.26
CA PRO A 374 9.54 16.78 34.33
C PRO A 374 9.74 15.36 33.79
N HIS A 375 10.79 14.69 34.24
CA HIS A 375 11.10 13.30 33.87
C HIS A 375 11.22 13.05 32.35
N ARG A 376 11.60 14.05 31.55
CA ARG A 376 11.70 13.98 30.08
C ARG A 376 12.36 12.68 29.56
N ASP A 377 13.50 12.29 30.11
CA ASP A 377 14.22 11.10 29.63
C ASP A 377 13.43 9.81 29.87
N VAL A 378 12.68 9.71 30.97
CA VAL A 378 11.77 8.59 31.24
C VAL A 378 10.60 8.60 30.27
N LEU A 379 10.08 9.78 29.91
CA LEU A 379 9.01 9.91 28.93
C LEU A 379 9.45 9.52 27.51
N VAL A 380 10.68 9.87 27.12
CA VAL A 380 11.30 9.41 25.87
C VAL A 380 11.52 7.90 25.90
N LEU A 381 11.95 7.33 27.03
CA LEU A 381 12.05 5.87 27.20
C LEU A 381 10.69 5.19 27.05
N ILE A 382 9.61 5.76 27.60
CA ILE A 382 8.25 5.23 27.42
C ILE A 382 7.91 5.18 25.93
N ALA A 383 8.17 6.25 25.18
CA ALA A 383 7.92 6.28 23.73
C ALA A 383 8.72 5.19 23.00
N VAL A 384 10.00 5.03 23.30
CA VAL A 384 10.86 3.98 22.72
C VAL A 384 10.36 2.57 23.06
N VAL A 385 9.99 2.32 24.32
CA VAL A 385 9.47 1.01 24.77
C VAL A 385 8.14 0.70 24.10
N VAL A 386 7.25 1.69 23.93
CA VAL A 386 5.98 1.49 23.23
C VAL A 386 6.21 1.24 21.74
N THR A 387 7.05 2.02 21.06
CA THR A 387 7.37 1.84 19.64
C THR A 387 7.97 0.46 19.39
N ILE A 388 9.06 0.11 20.07
CA ILE A 388 9.73 -1.19 19.90
C ILE A 388 8.84 -2.34 20.37
N GLY A 389 8.18 -2.19 21.52
CA GLY A 389 7.34 -3.22 22.10
C GLY A 389 6.14 -3.57 21.23
N THR A 390 5.41 -2.57 20.73
CA THR A 390 4.26 -2.82 19.84
C THR A 390 4.70 -3.40 18.51
N LEU A 391 5.79 -2.90 17.92
CA LEU A 391 6.32 -3.41 16.67
C LEU A 391 6.81 -4.87 16.80
N LEU A 392 7.57 -5.22 17.84
CA LEU A 392 8.03 -6.60 18.06
C LEU A 392 6.88 -7.55 18.40
N ILE A 393 5.98 -7.15 19.31
CA ILE A 393 4.87 -8.01 19.76
C ILE A 393 3.86 -8.16 18.61
N GLN A 394 3.33 -7.07 18.07
CA GLN A 394 2.27 -7.14 17.06
C GLN A 394 2.83 -7.58 15.71
N GLY A 395 4.03 -7.14 15.32
CA GLY A 395 4.64 -7.54 14.04
C GLY A 395 4.90 -9.04 13.94
N THR A 396 5.27 -9.70 15.05
CA THR A 396 5.48 -11.16 15.06
C THR A 396 4.20 -11.97 15.31
N THR A 397 3.22 -11.42 16.05
CA THR A 397 1.99 -12.13 16.40
C THR A 397 0.84 -11.94 15.41
N LEU A 398 0.81 -10.81 14.67
CA LEU A 398 -0.24 -10.51 13.68
C LEU A 398 -0.36 -11.58 12.58
N PRO A 399 0.74 -12.09 11.98
CA PRO A 399 0.66 -13.20 11.00
C PRO A 399 -0.01 -14.45 11.57
N ALA A 400 0.35 -14.84 12.80
CA ALA A 400 -0.24 -16.01 13.45
C ALA A 400 -1.72 -15.80 13.77
N LEU A 401 -2.10 -14.60 14.20
CA LEU A 401 -3.49 -14.23 14.47
C LEU A 401 -4.34 -14.25 13.20
N ALA A 402 -3.87 -13.62 12.11
CA ALA A 402 -4.58 -13.59 10.84
C ALA A 402 -4.80 -15.00 10.27
N ARG A 403 -3.75 -15.85 10.29
CA ARG A 403 -3.85 -17.26 9.86
C ARG A 403 -4.84 -18.07 10.69
N ARG A 404 -4.84 -17.91 12.02
CA ARG A 404 -5.78 -18.62 12.91
C ARG A 404 -7.22 -18.19 12.71
N LEU A 405 -7.46 -16.94 12.35
CA LEU A 405 -8.80 -16.40 12.11
C LEU A 405 -9.28 -16.57 10.66
N GLY A 406 -8.46 -17.16 9.79
CA GLY A 406 -8.77 -17.32 8.36
C GLY A 406 -8.91 -15.98 7.62
N VAL A 407 -8.30 -14.89 8.12
CA VAL A 407 -8.35 -13.59 7.45
C VAL A 407 -7.27 -13.57 6.38
N ARG A 408 -7.70 -13.76 5.14
CA ARG A 408 -6.86 -13.73 3.93
C ARG A 408 -7.43 -12.69 2.96
N GLY A 409 -6.56 -12.14 2.14
CA GLY A 409 -6.88 -11.15 1.12
C GLY A 409 -7.70 -11.76 -0.01
N PRO A 410 -8.17 -10.93 -0.95
CA PRO A 410 -8.88 -11.44 -2.13
C PRO A 410 -8.03 -12.52 -2.82
N ASP A 411 -8.69 -13.55 -3.31
CA ASP A 411 -8.03 -14.65 -4.01
C ASP A 411 -7.26 -14.05 -5.22
N PRO A 412 -5.96 -14.37 -5.41
CA PRO A 412 -5.22 -13.97 -6.60
C PRO A 412 -5.98 -14.22 -7.92
N ARG A 413 -6.81 -15.27 -7.99
CA ARG A 413 -7.69 -15.54 -9.13
C ARG A 413 -8.85 -14.56 -9.26
N GLU A 414 -9.45 -14.14 -8.15
CA GLU A 414 -10.47 -13.07 -8.15
C GLU A 414 -9.86 -11.76 -8.69
N ASP A 415 -8.63 -11.45 -8.25
CA ASP A 415 -7.88 -10.29 -8.74
C ASP A 415 -7.56 -10.41 -10.24
N ALA A 416 -7.15 -11.58 -10.71
CA ALA A 416 -6.90 -11.84 -12.13
C ALA A 416 -8.18 -11.72 -12.96
N LEU A 417 -9.32 -12.18 -12.44
CA LEU A 417 -10.62 -12.11 -13.10
C LEU A 417 -11.14 -10.67 -13.18
N GLN A 418 -11.01 -9.90 -12.09
CA GLN A 418 -11.30 -8.46 -12.09
C GLN A 418 -10.41 -7.72 -13.08
N ALA A 419 -9.10 -8.04 -13.11
CA ALA A 419 -8.17 -7.43 -14.05
C ALA A 419 -8.53 -7.76 -15.52
N ALA A 420 -8.88 -9.02 -15.81
CA ALA A 420 -9.34 -9.45 -17.13
C ALA A 420 -10.63 -8.69 -17.54
N THR A 421 -11.59 -8.57 -16.62
CA THR A 421 -12.86 -7.84 -16.85
C THR A 421 -12.61 -6.36 -17.17
N VAL A 422 -11.77 -5.69 -16.37
CA VAL A 422 -11.42 -4.27 -16.59
C VAL A 422 -10.66 -4.09 -17.91
N LEU A 423 -9.70 -4.98 -18.20
CA LEU A 423 -8.95 -4.92 -19.45
C LEU A 423 -9.85 -5.16 -20.66
N GLN A 424 -10.81 -6.07 -20.55
CA GLN A 424 -11.77 -6.35 -21.61
C GLN A 424 -12.61 -5.13 -21.95
N ALA A 425 -13.20 -4.49 -20.93
CA ALA A 425 -13.94 -3.26 -21.14
C ALA A 425 -13.07 -2.15 -21.79
N ALA A 426 -11.80 -2.06 -21.38
CA ALA A 426 -10.85 -1.12 -21.97
C ALA A 426 -10.48 -1.46 -23.43
N THR A 427 -10.23 -2.74 -23.73
CA THR A 427 -9.92 -3.23 -25.08
C THR A 427 -11.11 -3.03 -26.02
N ARG A 428 -12.33 -3.38 -25.59
CA ARG A 428 -13.56 -3.15 -26.37
C ARG A 428 -13.73 -1.68 -26.73
N SER A 429 -13.60 -0.79 -25.76
CA SER A 429 -13.67 0.66 -26.02
C SER A 429 -12.59 1.14 -27.00
N GLY A 430 -11.43 0.48 -27.04
CA GLY A 430 -10.37 0.76 -28.02
C GLY A 430 -10.71 0.26 -29.42
N LEU A 431 -11.27 -0.95 -29.53
CA LEU A 431 -11.71 -1.54 -30.80
C LEU A 431 -12.88 -0.74 -31.39
N ASP A 432 -13.83 -0.27 -30.59
CA ASP A 432 -14.91 0.63 -31.03
C ASP A 432 -14.39 1.94 -31.64
N VAL A 433 -13.22 2.42 -31.18
CA VAL A 433 -12.56 3.58 -31.79
C VAL A 433 -11.89 3.18 -33.09
N LEU A 434 -11.19 2.03 -33.11
CA LEU A 434 -10.51 1.51 -34.30
C LEU A 434 -11.48 1.32 -35.48
N ASP A 435 -12.68 0.82 -35.23
CA ASP A 435 -13.71 0.60 -36.26
C ASP A 435 -14.29 1.91 -36.82
N ARG A 436 -14.12 3.04 -36.12
CA ARG A 436 -14.53 4.38 -36.56
C ARG A 436 -13.42 5.18 -37.24
N LEU A 437 -12.20 4.64 -37.32
CA LEU A 437 -11.08 5.29 -37.99
C LEU A 437 -11.12 4.97 -39.49
N ASP A 438 -11.48 5.96 -40.29
CA ASP A 438 -11.60 5.83 -41.75
C ASP A 438 -10.24 5.89 -42.48
N ASP A 439 -9.24 6.57 -41.89
CA ASP A 439 -7.92 6.84 -42.51
C ASP A 439 -6.85 5.74 -42.26
N LEU A 440 -7.26 4.48 -42.05
CA LEU A 440 -6.36 3.35 -41.82
C LEU A 440 -6.51 2.27 -42.90
N ASP A 441 -5.37 1.80 -43.41
CA ASP A 441 -5.32 0.63 -44.27
C ASP A 441 -5.67 -0.65 -43.48
N GLU A 442 -6.17 -1.66 -44.18
CA GLU A 442 -6.67 -2.87 -43.54
C GLU A 442 -5.57 -3.68 -42.83
N ALA A 443 -4.33 -3.63 -43.34
CA ALA A 443 -3.22 -4.35 -42.69
C ALA A 443 -2.89 -3.71 -41.33
N THR A 444 -2.84 -2.38 -41.24
CA THR A 444 -2.67 -1.68 -39.96
C THR A 444 -3.84 -1.93 -39.02
N ARG A 445 -5.08 -1.92 -39.52
CA ARG A 445 -6.28 -2.23 -38.72
C ARG A 445 -6.19 -3.62 -38.11
N GLU A 446 -5.80 -4.61 -38.92
CA GLU A 446 -5.68 -5.99 -38.46
C GLU A 446 -4.55 -6.17 -37.44
N ILE A 447 -3.40 -5.52 -37.62
CA ILE A 447 -2.30 -5.55 -36.64
C ILE A 447 -2.75 -4.96 -35.30
N LEU A 448 -3.50 -3.85 -35.30
CA LEU A 448 -3.98 -3.21 -34.07
C LEU A 448 -5.05 -4.06 -33.37
N ARG A 449 -5.94 -4.70 -34.15
CA ARG A 449 -6.96 -5.62 -33.64
C ARG A 449 -6.32 -6.85 -33.01
N SER A 450 -5.47 -7.57 -33.75
CA SER A 450 -4.73 -8.73 -33.26
C SER A 450 -3.93 -8.41 -32.00
N ARG A 451 -3.18 -7.30 -31.94
CA ARG A 451 -2.45 -6.91 -30.72
C ARG A 451 -3.35 -6.66 -29.51
N SER A 452 -4.55 -6.12 -29.74
CA SER A 452 -5.50 -5.82 -28.67
C SER A 452 -6.17 -7.09 -28.14
N GLU A 453 -6.49 -8.02 -29.04
CA GLU A 453 -7.02 -9.36 -28.73
C GLU A 453 -5.98 -10.24 -28.04
N ASP A 454 -4.73 -10.28 -28.54
CA ASP A 454 -3.64 -11.05 -27.94
C ASP A 454 -3.39 -10.62 -26.49
N ARG A 455 -3.42 -9.31 -26.22
CA ARG A 455 -3.29 -8.77 -24.87
C ARG A 455 -4.43 -9.20 -23.95
N LEU A 456 -5.64 -9.33 -24.48
CA LEU A 456 -6.81 -9.80 -23.73
C LEU A 456 -6.72 -11.31 -23.47
N ASN A 457 -6.41 -12.09 -24.50
CA ASN A 457 -6.21 -13.54 -24.44
C ASN A 457 -5.11 -13.91 -23.42
N GLN A 458 -4.00 -13.18 -23.42
CA GLN A 458 -2.94 -13.31 -22.41
C GLN A 458 -3.43 -13.16 -20.97
N MET A 459 -4.43 -12.31 -20.70
CA MET A 459 -4.99 -12.18 -19.35
C MET A 459 -5.94 -13.32 -19.01
N TRP A 460 -6.73 -13.78 -19.98
CA TRP A 460 -7.66 -14.89 -19.79
C TRP A 460 -6.96 -16.24 -19.58
N GLU A 461 -5.86 -16.47 -20.30
CA GLU A 461 -5.01 -17.66 -20.15
C GLU A 461 -4.47 -17.87 -18.73
N ARG A 462 -4.42 -16.81 -17.91
CA ARG A 462 -3.93 -16.86 -16.52
C ARG A 462 -4.92 -17.49 -15.55
N LEU A 463 -6.19 -17.56 -15.93
CA LEU A 463 -7.22 -18.07 -15.04
C LEU A 463 -7.23 -19.60 -14.98
N GLY A 464 -6.66 -20.27 -15.98
CA GLY A 464 -6.77 -21.71 -16.20
C GLY A 464 -5.92 -22.63 -15.38
N PRO A 465 -6.23 -23.93 -15.41
CA PRO A 465 -5.42 -24.93 -14.75
C PRO A 465 -4.03 -24.98 -15.37
N GLN A 466 -3.01 -24.81 -14.52
CA GLN A 466 -1.62 -25.11 -14.85
C GLN A 466 -1.26 -26.59 -14.59
N SER A 467 -2.26 -27.45 -14.39
CA SER A 467 -2.04 -28.81 -13.89
C SER A 467 -1.66 -29.80 -15.01
N GLY A 468 -0.37 -30.13 -15.07
CA GLY A 468 0.10 -31.52 -15.13
C GLY A 468 0.22 -32.22 -16.47
N ASP A 469 -0.57 -31.88 -17.50
CA ASP A 469 -0.50 -32.54 -18.82
C ASP A 469 -0.99 -31.65 -19.99
N ALA A 470 -1.37 -30.39 -19.72
CA ALA A 470 -1.81 -29.46 -20.75
C ALA A 470 -0.61 -28.80 -21.44
N ASP A 471 -0.64 -28.78 -22.78
CA ASP A 471 0.32 -28.05 -23.60
C ASP A 471 0.45 -26.59 -23.10
N GLU A 472 1.70 -26.13 -22.99
CA GLU A 472 2.02 -24.74 -22.64
C GLU A 472 1.18 -23.75 -23.47
N THR A 473 0.55 -22.79 -22.79
CA THR A 473 -0.33 -21.80 -23.42
C THR A 473 0.40 -21.04 -24.54
N PRO A 474 -0.32 -20.53 -25.55
CA PRO A 474 0.29 -19.76 -26.62
C PRO A 474 1.17 -18.60 -26.10
N SER A 475 0.69 -17.91 -25.06
CA SER A 475 1.41 -16.78 -24.46
C SER A 475 2.67 -17.19 -23.70
N ALA A 476 2.62 -18.28 -22.93
CA ALA A 476 3.80 -18.82 -22.23
C ALA A 476 4.86 -19.28 -23.24
N ARG A 477 4.42 -19.94 -24.32
CA ARG A 477 5.28 -20.38 -25.42
C ARG A 477 5.97 -19.21 -26.12
N TYR A 478 5.20 -18.17 -26.46
CA TYR A 478 5.72 -16.94 -27.03
C TYR A 478 6.77 -16.30 -26.09
N ARG A 479 6.45 -16.15 -24.80
CA ARG A 479 7.32 -15.53 -23.80
C ARG A 479 8.67 -16.25 -23.68
N ARG A 480 8.64 -17.58 -23.49
CA ARG A 480 9.86 -18.40 -23.38
C ARG A 480 10.73 -18.29 -24.63
N ALA A 481 10.14 -18.35 -25.82
CA ALA A 481 10.88 -18.20 -27.07
C ALA A 481 11.46 -16.78 -27.22
N ARG A 482 10.67 -15.75 -26.92
CA ARG A 482 11.10 -14.35 -27.05
C ARG A 482 12.21 -13.99 -26.06
N MET A 483 12.18 -14.50 -24.83
CA MET A 483 13.27 -14.31 -23.87
C MET A 483 14.61 -14.86 -24.37
N GLN A 484 14.61 -16.05 -25.00
CA GLN A 484 15.82 -16.60 -25.61
C GLN A 484 16.32 -15.74 -26.79
N MET A 485 15.40 -15.20 -27.60
CA MET A 485 15.75 -14.28 -28.68
C MET A 485 16.36 -12.98 -28.15
N LEU A 486 15.76 -12.36 -27.13
CA LEU A 486 16.25 -11.13 -26.51
C LEU A 486 17.65 -11.29 -25.94
N GLN A 487 17.94 -12.45 -25.33
CA GLN A 487 19.29 -12.77 -24.85
C GLN A 487 20.31 -12.79 -25.99
N ALA A 488 19.99 -13.45 -27.11
CA ALA A 488 20.86 -13.49 -28.28
C ALA A 488 21.03 -12.11 -28.95
N GLU A 489 19.96 -11.32 -29.02
CA GLU A 489 19.99 -9.93 -29.52
C GLU A 489 20.90 -9.05 -28.65
N ARG A 490 20.82 -9.18 -27.32
CA ARG A 490 21.67 -8.47 -26.37
C ARG A 490 23.14 -8.85 -26.53
N ASP A 491 23.45 -10.15 -26.63
CA ASP A 491 24.81 -10.63 -26.79
C ASP A 491 25.46 -10.07 -28.07
N GLU A 492 24.70 -9.96 -29.15
CA GLU A 492 25.16 -9.34 -30.39
C GLU A 492 25.41 -7.83 -30.24
N VAL A 493 24.54 -7.10 -29.55
CA VAL A 493 24.76 -5.67 -29.25
C VAL A 493 26.03 -5.47 -28.41
N LEU A 494 26.27 -6.35 -27.43
CA LEU A 494 27.48 -6.33 -26.62
C LEU A 494 28.73 -6.69 -27.44
N ARG A 495 28.65 -7.64 -28.37
CA ARG A 495 29.74 -7.94 -29.31
C ARG A 495 30.09 -6.73 -30.18
N LEU A 496 29.09 -6.03 -30.73
CA LEU A 496 29.30 -4.81 -31.52
C LEU A 496 29.93 -3.67 -30.70
N ARG A 497 29.58 -3.57 -29.41
CA ARG A 497 30.22 -2.65 -28.46
C ARG A 497 31.69 -2.98 -28.28
N ASP A 498 31.99 -4.24 -28.00
CA ASP A 498 33.35 -4.69 -27.71
C ASP A 498 34.28 -4.58 -28.95
N GLU A 499 33.71 -4.68 -30.15
CA GLU A 499 34.39 -4.41 -31.43
C GLU A 499 34.50 -2.91 -31.79
N GLY A 500 33.89 -2.02 -31.00
CA GLY A 500 33.89 -0.58 -31.27
C GLY A 500 33.17 -0.16 -32.55
N ARG A 501 32.19 -0.94 -33.02
CA ARG A 501 31.53 -0.75 -34.32
C ARG A 501 30.37 0.24 -34.31
N ALA A 502 29.92 0.66 -33.14
CA ALA A 502 28.81 1.58 -32.95
C ALA A 502 29.08 2.57 -31.82
N ASP A 503 28.49 3.77 -31.93
CA ASP A 503 28.56 4.77 -30.86
C ASP A 503 27.77 4.31 -29.63
N HIS A 504 28.29 4.64 -28.45
CA HIS A 504 27.68 4.29 -27.17
C HIS A 504 26.25 4.81 -26.99
N VAL A 505 25.92 5.97 -27.56
CA VAL A 505 24.56 6.52 -27.52
C VAL A 505 23.59 5.63 -28.29
N VAL A 506 24.00 5.13 -29.46
CA VAL A 506 23.18 4.24 -30.29
C VAL A 506 22.99 2.89 -29.59
N LEU A 507 24.08 2.32 -29.06
CA LEU A 507 24.02 1.07 -28.31
C LEU A 507 23.09 1.17 -27.10
N ARG A 508 23.14 2.29 -26.37
CA ARG A 508 22.24 2.53 -25.23
C ARG A 508 20.77 2.56 -25.64
N VAL A 509 20.44 3.16 -26.78
CA VAL A 509 19.05 3.19 -27.28
C VAL A 509 18.56 1.79 -27.61
N VAL A 510 19.37 0.98 -28.29
CA VAL A 510 19.01 -0.41 -28.63
C VAL A 510 18.86 -1.25 -27.37
N LEU A 511 19.83 -1.21 -26.46
CA LEU A 511 19.76 -1.93 -25.18
C LEU A 511 18.52 -1.52 -24.37
N SER A 512 18.22 -0.23 -24.29
CA SER A 512 17.03 0.24 -23.57
C SER A 512 15.73 -0.30 -24.17
N SER A 513 15.66 -0.48 -25.50
CA SER A 513 14.50 -1.09 -26.15
C SER A 513 14.37 -2.57 -25.82
N LEU A 514 15.48 -3.33 -25.81
CA LEU A 514 15.49 -4.74 -25.43
C LEU A 514 15.11 -4.92 -23.96
N ASP A 515 15.68 -4.10 -23.07
CA ASP A 515 15.42 -4.14 -21.63
C ASP A 515 13.96 -3.81 -21.31
N LEU A 516 13.32 -2.90 -22.07
CA LEU A 516 11.89 -2.59 -21.92
C LEU A 516 11.01 -3.79 -22.30
N GLU A 517 11.36 -4.51 -23.36
CA GLU A 517 10.61 -5.68 -23.80
C GLU A 517 10.79 -6.85 -22.82
N GLU A 518 12.02 -7.12 -22.38
CA GLU A 518 12.34 -8.12 -21.35
C GLU A 518 11.57 -7.83 -20.05
N THR A 519 11.60 -6.58 -19.58
CA THR A 519 10.87 -6.17 -18.37
C THR A 519 9.36 -6.38 -18.50
N MET A 520 8.80 -6.22 -19.69
CA MET A 520 7.38 -6.51 -19.92
C MET A 520 7.10 -8.01 -19.83
N LEU A 521 7.95 -8.86 -20.40
CA LEU A 521 7.80 -10.32 -20.37
C LEU A 521 8.01 -10.90 -18.96
N ASP A 522 9.06 -10.48 -18.24
CA ASP A 522 9.35 -10.93 -16.88
C ASP A 522 8.22 -10.60 -15.91
N ARG A 523 7.63 -9.40 -16.01
CA ARG A 523 6.49 -9.02 -15.18
C ARG A 523 5.27 -9.91 -15.38
N LEU A 524 5.07 -10.43 -16.60
CA LEU A 524 3.96 -11.33 -16.88
C LEU A 524 4.21 -12.71 -16.26
N ASP A 525 5.46 -13.19 -16.30
CA ASP A 525 5.90 -14.47 -15.74
C ASP A 525 5.80 -14.50 -14.20
N ASP A 526 6.28 -13.43 -13.55
CA ASP A 526 6.18 -13.24 -12.10
C ASP A 526 4.72 -13.29 -11.61
N GLN A 527 3.79 -12.74 -12.39
CA GLN A 527 2.36 -12.74 -12.07
C GLN A 527 1.75 -14.13 -12.21
N GLU A 528 2.09 -14.85 -13.28
CA GLU A 528 1.62 -16.23 -13.51
C GLU A 528 2.13 -17.20 -12.45
N SER A 529 3.41 -17.08 -12.06
CA SER A 529 4.01 -17.91 -11.01
C SER A 529 3.29 -17.73 -9.67
N ARG A 530 2.93 -16.49 -9.31
CA ARG A 530 2.16 -16.22 -8.08
C ARG A 530 0.75 -16.80 -8.09
N LEU A 531 0.09 -16.83 -9.26
CA LEU A 531 -1.21 -17.46 -9.42
C LEU A 531 -1.10 -18.99 -9.28
N ALA A 532 -0.04 -19.58 -9.85
CA ALA A 532 0.24 -21.01 -9.77
C ALA A 532 0.43 -21.51 -8.33
N GLU A 533 1.13 -20.73 -7.50
CA GLU A 533 1.44 -21.06 -6.11
C GLU A 533 0.24 -20.85 -5.15
N SER A 534 -0.83 -20.22 -5.61
CA SER A 534 -1.99 -19.89 -4.77
C SER A 534 -2.94 -21.09 -4.57
N GLU A 535 -3.45 -21.28 -3.35
CA GLU A 535 -4.47 -22.30 -3.05
C GLU A 535 -5.76 -21.97 -3.82
N MET A 536 -6.32 -22.94 -4.56
CA MET A 536 -7.60 -22.76 -5.25
C MET A 536 -8.75 -22.61 -4.25
N LEU A 537 -9.38 -21.44 -4.23
CA LEU A 537 -10.58 -21.17 -3.46
C LEU A 537 -11.77 -20.88 -4.39
N PRO A 538 -13.01 -21.17 -3.97
CA PRO A 538 -14.18 -20.73 -4.72
C PRO A 538 -14.23 -19.19 -4.71
N VAL A 539 -14.28 -18.58 -5.89
CA VAL A 539 -14.49 -17.14 -6.04
C VAL A 539 -15.85 -16.77 -5.43
N ASP A 540 -15.87 -15.73 -4.56
CA ASP A 540 -17.13 -15.16 -4.09
C ASP A 540 -17.92 -14.65 -5.31
N THR A 541 -19.19 -15.04 -5.43
CA THR A 541 -20.06 -14.71 -6.57
C THR A 541 -19.96 -13.24 -6.95
N ILE A 542 -19.59 -12.97 -8.21
CA ILE A 542 -19.64 -11.64 -8.81
C ILE A 542 -21.12 -11.25 -8.90
N GLU A 543 -21.46 -10.02 -8.53
CA GLU A 543 -22.80 -9.48 -8.81
C GLU A 543 -23.06 -9.59 -10.31
N ALA A 544 -24.06 -10.37 -10.71
CA ALA A 544 -24.41 -10.58 -12.11
C ALA A 544 -24.74 -9.22 -12.78
N PRO A 545 -23.84 -8.68 -13.62
CA PRO A 545 -23.92 -7.30 -14.08
C PRO A 545 -24.98 -7.07 -15.17
N CYS A 546 -25.59 -8.13 -15.69
CA CYS A 546 -26.64 -8.07 -16.69
C CYS A 546 -27.76 -9.09 -16.44
N GLU A 547 -28.92 -8.85 -17.06
CA GLU A 547 -30.11 -9.70 -16.95
C GLU A 547 -29.81 -11.14 -17.38
N HIS A 548 -29.02 -11.36 -18.44
CA HIS A 548 -28.65 -12.70 -18.90
C HIS A 548 -27.93 -13.54 -17.84
N LEU A 549 -27.05 -12.91 -17.06
CA LEU A 549 -26.30 -13.60 -16.00
C LEU A 549 -27.16 -13.84 -14.76
N GLN A 550 -28.12 -12.96 -14.49
CA GLN A 550 -29.10 -13.11 -13.41
C GLN A 550 -30.07 -14.25 -13.71
N ASP A 551 -30.54 -14.35 -14.94
CA ASP A 551 -31.52 -15.36 -15.38
C ASP A 551 -30.90 -16.76 -15.59
N ALA A 552 -29.57 -16.86 -15.71
CA ALA A 552 -28.85 -18.11 -15.90
C ALA A 552 -28.70 -18.91 -14.58
N GLU A 553 -29.83 -19.35 -14.00
CA GLU A 553 -29.87 -20.08 -12.73
C GLU A 553 -29.58 -21.59 -12.87
N SER A 554 -29.89 -22.20 -14.03
CA SER A 554 -29.73 -23.64 -14.26
C SER A 554 -28.44 -23.98 -15.01
N CYS A 555 -27.65 -24.92 -14.48
CA CYS A 555 -26.47 -25.46 -15.16
C CYS A 555 -26.80 -26.79 -15.83
N ALA A 556 -26.88 -26.80 -17.17
CA ALA A 556 -26.94 -28.03 -17.94
C ALA A 556 -25.68 -28.90 -17.68
N ALA A 557 -25.85 -30.21 -17.62
CA ALA A 557 -24.72 -31.13 -17.49
C ALA A 557 -23.84 -31.09 -18.77
N PRO A 558 -22.51 -31.19 -18.64
CA PRO A 558 -21.62 -31.21 -19.80
C PRO A 558 -21.87 -32.46 -20.65
N ARG A 559 -22.04 -32.26 -21.96
CA ARG A 559 -22.16 -33.35 -22.95
C ARG A 559 -20.85 -34.12 -23.09
N THR A 560 -19.73 -33.39 -23.09
CA THR A 560 -18.37 -33.92 -23.18
C THR A 560 -17.55 -33.42 -21.98
N PRO A 561 -17.62 -34.10 -20.82
CA PRO A 561 -16.90 -33.67 -19.62
C PRO A 561 -15.37 -33.73 -19.77
N ASP A 562 -14.87 -34.56 -20.70
CA ASP A 562 -13.44 -34.80 -20.90
C ASP A 562 -12.76 -33.77 -21.84
N GLY A 563 -13.51 -32.88 -22.50
CA GLY A 563 -12.93 -31.94 -23.46
C GLY A 563 -13.94 -31.23 -24.37
N CYS A 564 -13.44 -30.36 -25.23
CA CYS A 564 -14.25 -29.71 -26.27
C CYS A 564 -14.70 -30.74 -27.31
N GLU A 565 -16.00 -30.76 -27.61
CA GLU A 565 -16.67 -31.76 -28.45
C GLU A 565 -16.03 -31.84 -29.84
N GLU A 566 -15.78 -30.70 -30.46
CA GLU A 566 -15.16 -30.59 -31.79
C GLU A 566 -13.66 -30.80 -31.74
N CYS A 567 -12.94 -30.28 -30.74
CA CYS A 567 -11.50 -30.49 -30.66
C CYS A 567 -11.13 -31.97 -30.48
N LEU A 568 -11.90 -32.70 -29.67
CA LEU A 568 -11.76 -34.14 -29.51
C LEU A 568 -12.03 -34.89 -30.83
N ARG A 569 -13.02 -34.44 -31.60
CA ARG A 569 -13.38 -35.00 -32.90
C ARG A 569 -12.31 -34.75 -33.96
N ASP A 570 -11.77 -33.53 -33.99
CA ASP A 570 -10.90 -33.03 -35.04
C ASP A 570 -9.41 -33.23 -34.71
N GLY A 571 -9.10 -33.67 -33.49
CA GLY A 571 -7.73 -33.92 -33.02
C GLY A 571 -6.93 -32.63 -32.79
N THR A 572 -7.61 -31.54 -32.46
CA THR A 572 -6.99 -30.24 -32.17
C THR A 572 -6.83 -30.03 -30.67
N SER A 573 -5.94 -29.11 -30.27
CA SER A 573 -5.74 -28.76 -28.87
C SER A 573 -6.61 -27.57 -28.46
N TRP A 574 -6.83 -27.43 -27.16
CA TRP A 574 -7.54 -26.31 -26.55
C TRP A 574 -6.74 -25.77 -25.37
N VAL A 575 -7.03 -24.52 -25.01
CA VAL A 575 -6.41 -23.85 -23.87
C VAL A 575 -7.33 -23.91 -22.65
N HIS A 576 -8.62 -23.65 -22.84
CA HIS A 576 -9.63 -23.62 -21.79
C HIS A 576 -10.98 -24.07 -22.31
N LEU A 577 -11.80 -24.62 -21.41
CA LEU A 577 -13.13 -25.13 -21.74
C LEU A 577 -14.25 -24.27 -21.13
N ARG A 578 -15.30 -24.04 -21.94
CA ARG A 578 -16.51 -23.33 -21.54
C ARG A 578 -17.74 -24.22 -21.75
N LEU A 579 -18.58 -24.32 -20.72
CA LEU A 579 -19.83 -25.06 -20.70
C LEU A 579 -21.02 -24.12 -20.94
N CYS A 580 -21.79 -24.37 -22.00
CA CYS A 580 -23.05 -23.67 -22.23
C CYS A 580 -24.10 -24.06 -21.19
N LEU A 581 -24.57 -23.09 -20.41
CA LEU A 581 -25.53 -23.34 -19.32
C LEU A 581 -26.91 -23.78 -19.81
N GLN A 582 -27.27 -23.45 -21.06
CA GLN A 582 -28.57 -23.74 -21.64
C GLN A 582 -28.67 -25.16 -22.25
N CYS A 583 -27.59 -25.65 -22.89
CA CYS A 583 -27.65 -26.90 -23.66
C CYS A 583 -26.58 -27.94 -23.31
N GLY A 584 -25.62 -27.60 -22.44
CA GLY A 584 -24.57 -28.52 -21.98
C GLY A 584 -23.40 -28.71 -22.94
N HIS A 585 -23.36 -27.99 -24.06
CA HIS A 585 -22.25 -28.05 -25.01
C HIS A 585 -20.95 -27.52 -24.38
N VAL A 586 -19.82 -28.21 -24.63
CA VAL A 586 -18.49 -27.83 -24.13
C VAL A 586 -17.63 -27.41 -25.32
N GLY A 587 -17.30 -26.12 -25.37
CA GLY A 587 -16.50 -25.50 -26.43
C GLY A 587 -15.16 -24.98 -25.91
N CYS A 588 -14.16 -24.89 -26.78
CA CYS A 588 -12.86 -24.28 -26.46
C CYS A 588 -12.93 -22.74 -26.50
N CYS A 589 -12.11 -22.08 -25.68
CA CYS A 589 -12.09 -20.62 -25.50
C CYS A 589 -11.51 -19.85 -26.71
N ASP A 590 -11.55 -18.52 -26.63
CA ASP A 590 -11.07 -17.62 -27.69
C ASP A 590 -9.55 -17.59 -27.88
N SER A 591 -8.79 -18.02 -26.87
CA SER A 591 -7.34 -18.28 -27.00
C SER A 591 -7.02 -19.60 -27.68
N SER A 592 -8.00 -20.48 -27.86
CA SER A 592 -7.81 -21.77 -28.55
C SER A 592 -7.87 -21.56 -30.06
N GLU A 593 -7.17 -22.41 -30.81
CA GLU A 593 -7.06 -22.30 -32.28
C GLU A 593 -8.44 -22.20 -32.98
N MET A 594 -9.42 -22.95 -32.49
CA MET A 594 -10.71 -23.14 -33.17
C MET A 594 -11.88 -22.31 -32.60
N LYS A 595 -11.75 -21.71 -31.40
CA LYS A 595 -12.75 -20.83 -30.77
C LYS A 595 -14.20 -21.38 -30.75
N HIS A 596 -14.38 -22.68 -30.50
CA HIS A 596 -15.67 -23.36 -30.63
C HIS A 596 -16.77 -22.81 -29.71
N ALA A 597 -16.43 -22.27 -28.54
CA ALA A 597 -17.42 -21.62 -27.68
C ALA A 597 -18.07 -20.40 -28.37
N THR A 598 -17.27 -19.59 -29.07
CA THR A 598 -17.76 -18.42 -29.82
C THR A 598 -18.54 -18.83 -31.06
N ALA A 599 -18.09 -19.87 -31.77
CA ALA A 599 -18.86 -20.44 -32.88
C ALA A 599 -20.24 -20.95 -32.41
N HIS A 600 -20.29 -21.68 -31.30
CA HIS A 600 -21.54 -22.16 -30.71
C HIS A 600 -22.49 -21.02 -30.32
N PHE A 601 -21.99 -19.91 -29.78
CA PHE A 601 -22.81 -18.73 -29.53
C PHE A 601 -23.39 -18.15 -30.83
N HIS A 602 -22.57 -17.95 -31.86
CA HIS A 602 -23.05 -17.40 -33.12
C HIS A 602 -24.12 -18.29 -33.78
N GLU A 603 -24.01 -19.61 -33.65
CA GLU A 603 -24.97 -20.57 -34.19
C GLU A 603 -26.27 -20.67 -33.37
N THR A 604 -26.18 -20.69 -32.04
CA THR A 604 -27.32 -21.01 -31.16
C THR A 604 -27.93 -19.81 -30.45
N GLN A 605 -27.20 -18.69 -30.38
CA GLN A 605 -27.56 -17.49 -29.60
C GLN A 605 -27.76 -17.77 -28.10
N HIS A 606 -27.16 -18.84 -27.56
CA HIS A 606 -27.19 -19.11 -26.12
C HIS A 606 -26.29 -18.12 -25.37
N PRO A 607 -26.85 -17.27 -24.48
CA PRO A 607 -26.16 -16.06 -24.03
C PRO A 607 -25.05 -16.31 -23.03
N VAL A 608 -25.13 -17.36 -22.21
CA VAL A 608 -24.24 -17.57 -21.06
C VAL A 608 -23.54 -18.91 -21.12
N MET A 609 -22.23 -18.87 -20.93
CA MET A 609 -21.38 -20.04 -20.71
C MET A 609 -20.59 -19.89 -19.43
N ARG A 610 -20.30 -20.99 -18.74
CA ARG A 610 -19.50 -21.01 -17.51
C ARG A 610 -18.18 -21.72 -17.77
N SER A 611 -17.13 -21.33 -17.07
CA SER A 611 -15.94 -22.19 -16.99
C SER A 611 -16.32 -23.57 -16.43
N ILE A 612 -15.74 -24.62 -17.02
CA ILE A 612 -15.84 -26.00 -16.49
C ILE A 612 -14.56 -26.42 -15.78
N GLU A 613 -13.57 -25.53 -15.71
CA GLU A 613 -12.28 -25.83 -15.11
C GLU A 613 -12.40 -26.05 -13.58
N PRO A 614 -11.59 -26.94 -12.99
CA PRO A 614 -11.61 -27.18 -11.56
C PRO A 614 -11.35 -25.90 -10.74
N GLY A 615 -12.29 -25.57 -9.84
CA GLY A 615 -12.19 -24.39 -8.98
C GLY A 615 -12.61 -23.08 -9.65
N GLU A 616 -13.03 -23.09 -10.91
CA GLU A 616 -13.60 -21.93 -11.59
C GLU A 616 -15.14 -22.02 -11.65
N ALA A 617 -15.81 -20.93 -11.28
CA ALA A 617 -17.28 -20.85 -11.33
C ALA A 617 -17.80 -19.60 -12.06
N TRP A 618 -16.89 -18.78 -12.60
CA TRP A 618 -17.24 -17.56 -13.33
C TRP A 618 -17.98 -17.89 -14.63
N ARG A 619 -18.85 -16.96 -15.01
CA ARG A 619 -19.74 -17.03 -16.17
C ARG A 619 -19.39 -15.90 -17.12
N TRP A 620 -19.59 -16.17 -18.40
CA TRP A 620 -19.37 -15.23 -19.48
C TRP A 620 -20.68 -15.04 -20.23
N CYS A 621 -21.12 -13.78 -20.32
CA CYS A 621 -22.21 -13.39 -21.20
C CYS A 621 -21.65 -12.97 -22.56
N PHE A 622 -21.95 -13.72 -23.62
CA PHE A 622 -21.54 -13.39 -24.98
C PHE A 622 -22.31 -12.21 -25.60
N VAL A 623 -23.48 -11.88 -25.05
CA VAL A 623 -24.30 -10.76 -25.55
C VAL A 623 -23.76 -9.42 -25.05
N ASP A 624 -23.54 -9.32 -23.74
CA ASP A 624 -23.09 -8.09 -23.10
C ASP A 624 -21.56 -8.01 -23.01
N GLU A 625 -20.86 -9.13 -23.26
CA GLU A 625 -19.41 -9.29 -23.11
C GLU A 625 -18.94 -8.92 -21.71
N VAL A 626 -19.58 -9.51 -20.70
CA VAL A 626 -19.30 -9.27 -19.28
C VAL A 626 -19.20 -10.58 -18.51
N VAL A 627 -18.41 -10.54 -17.43
CA VAL A 627 -18.20 -11.64 -16.48
C VAL A 627 -19.21 -11.55 -15.35
N GLY A 628 -19.69 -12.69 -14.86
CA GLY A 628 -20.48 -12.79 -13.61
C GLY A 628 -20.33 -14.10 -12.88
#